data_AF-A0A838JDD3-F1
#
_entry.id   AF-A0A838JDD3-F1
#
_cell.length_a   1.000
_cell.length_b   1.000
_cell.length_c   1.000
_cell.angle_alpha   90.00
_cell.angle_beta   90.00
_cell.angle_gamma   90.00
#
_symmetry.space_group_name_H-M   'P 1'
#
loop_
_entity.id
_entity.type
_entity.pdbx_description
1 polymer ?
#
loop_
_entity_poly.entity_id
_entity_poly.type
_entity_poly.pdbx_seq_one_letter_code
_entity_poly.pdbx_strand_id
1 'polypeptide(L)'
;PLLLIIGIVLFAGSGSLVENALRGLISEMVGRHEQGRVSGATQSLQSLGGVVGPLFGGFVYTVWGPFQAYASASFIIVLAIVCVWIALPLLQRRKAKEQTLGEQEVVLLSNEED
;
A
#
# COMPACT_ATOMS: atom_id res chain seq x y z
N PRO A 1 -15.15 -27.18 3.86
CA PRO A 1 -13.67 -27.30 3.77
C PRO A 1 -13.08 -26.50 2.59
N LEU A 2 -13.62 -26.63 1.37
CA LEU A 2 -13.11 -25.93 0.18
C LEU A 2 -13.14 -24.40 0.30
N LEU A 3 -14.25 -23.84 0.81
CA LEU A 3 -14.38 -22.38 1.03
C LEU A 3 -13.31 -21.81 1.97
N LEU A 4 -12.94 -22.56 3.03
CA LEU A 4 -11.87 -22.14 3.94
C LEU A 4 -10.51 -22.15 3.26
N ILE A 5 -10.22 -23.19 2.46
CA ILE A 5 -8.94 -23.30 1.73
C ILE A 5 -8.82 -22.15 0.73
N ILE A 6 -9.87 -21.90 -0.05
CA ILE A 6 -9.92 -20.76 -0.99
C ILE A 6 -9.73 -19.44 -0.24
N GLY A 7 -10.42 -19.26 0.89
CA GLY A 7 -10.27 -18.07 1.72
C GLY A 7 -8.85 -17.84 2.22
N ILE A 8 -8.17 -18.89 2.70
CA ILE A 8 -6.79 -18.81 3.19
C ILE A 8 -5.83 -18.48 2.05
N VAL A 9 -5.98 -19.13 0.89
CA VAL A 9 -5.12 -18.88 -0.28
C VAL A 9 -5.28 -17.45 -0.78
N LEU A 10 -6.52 -16.96 -0.88
CA LEU A 10 -6.78 -15.57 -1.27
C LEU A 10 -6.21 -14.59 -0.24
N PHE A 11 -6.39 -14.85 1.06
CA PHE A 11 -5.87 -14.00 2.12
C PHE A 11 -4.34 -13.95 2.10
N ALA A 12 -3.66 -15.10 2.11
CA ALA A 12 -2.20 -15.18 2.12
C ALA A 12 -1.57 -14.63 0.82
N GLY A 13 -2.19 -14.91 -0.33
CA GLY A 13 -1.71 -14.42 -1.62
C GLY A 13 -1.88 -12.91 -1.78
N SER A 14 -2.98 -12.35 -1.29
CA SER A 14 -3.27 -10.91 -1.41
C SER A 14 -2.24 -10.03 -0.69
N GLY A 15 -1.86 -10.38 0.54
CA GLY A 15 -0.87 -9.61 1.31
C GLY A 15 0.47 -9.51 0.60
N SER A 16 0.93 -10.63 0.01
CA SER A 16 2.20 -10.68 -0.73
C SER A 16 2.20 -9.78 -1.96
N LEU A 17 1.10 -9.71 -2.71
CA LEU A 17 1.02 -8.87 -3.90
C LEU A 17 1.09 -7.38 -3.54
N VAL A 18 0.35 -6.97 -2.51
CA VAL A 18 0.33 -5.57 -2.06
C VAL A 18 1.71 -5.16 -1.53
N GLU A 19 2.36 -6.01 -0.74
CA GLU A 19 3.66 -5.71 -0.17
C GLU A 19 4.75 -5.55 -1.24
N ASN A 20 4.80 -6.44 -2.23
CA ASN A 20 5.76 -6.34 -3.33
C ASN A 20 5.54 -5.07 -4.18
N ALA A 21 4.28 -4.74 -4.48
CA ALA A 21 3.96 -3.53 -5.22
C ALA A 21 4.37 -2.26 -4.46
N LEU A 22 4.09 -2.20 -3.15
CA LEU A 22 4.50 -1.07 -2.30
C LEU A 22 6.02 -0.94 -2.20
N ARG A 23 6.74 -2.06 -2.02
CA ARG A 23 8.21 -2.05 -1.97
C ARG A 23 8.82 -1.56 -3.29
N GLY A 24 8.26 -1.96 -4.42
CA GLY A 24 8.67 -1.45 -5.74
C GLY A 24 8.45 0.06 -5.87
N LEU A 25 7.27 0.55 -5.49
CA LEU A 25 6.94 1.97 -5.55
C LEU A 25 7.85 2.82 -4.63
N ILE A 26 8.10 2.33 -3.41
CA ILE A 26 9.01 2.98 -2.45
C ILE A 26 10.43 3.05 -3.02
N SER A 27 10.90 1.97 -3.65
CA SER A 27 12.25 1.95 -4.24
C SER A 27 12.43 2.94 -5.39
N GLU A 28 11.36 3.28 -6.11
CA GLU A 28 11.39 4.25 -7.22
C GLU A 28 11.32 5.70 -6.72
N MET A 29 10.61 5.94 -5.61
CA MET A 29 10.35 7.29 -5.09
C MET A 29 11.35 7.78 -4.03
N VAL A 30 12.15 6.89 -3.45
CA VAL A 30 12.99 7.21 -2.27
C VAL A 30 14.47 7.13 -2.62
N GLY A 31 15.22 8.21 -2.36
CA GLY A 31 16.67 8.23 -2.54
C GLY A 31 17.42 7.29 -1.60
N ARG A 32 18.64 6.86 -1.97
CA ARG A 32 19.43 5.85 -1.25
C ARG A 32 19.61 6.13 0.25
N HIS A 33 19.78 7.39 0.64
CA HIS A 33 19.98 7.80 2.04
C HIS A 33 18.69 7.77 2.88
N GLU A 34 17.53 7.73 2.22
CA GLU A 34 16.21 7.81 2.85
C GLU A 34 15.52 6.44 2.95
N GLN A 35 16.02 5.44 2.22
CA GLN A 35 15.39 4.13 2.08
C GLN A 35 15.27 3.37 3.40
N GLY A 36 16.29 3.47 4.27
CA GLY A 36 16.27 2.89 5.61
C GLY A 36 15.24 3.55 6.53
N ARG A 37 15.12 4.88 6.45
CA ARG A 37 14.13 5.65 7.24
C ARG A 37 12.69 5.30 6.82
N VAL A 38 12.43 5.27 5.52
CA VAL A 38 11.09 4.93 5.00
C VAL A 38 10.74 3.47 5.30
N SER A 39 11.67 2.54 5.10
CA SER A 39 11.45 1.11 5.39
C SER A 39 11.22 0.86 6.88
N GLY A 40 11.98 1.52 7.76
CA GLY A 40 11.76 1.47 9.20
C GLY A 40 10.40 2.02 9.64
N ALA A 41 9.95 3.12 9.02
CA ALA A 41 8.62 3.67 9.25
C ALA A 41 7.51 2.70 8.79
N THR A 42 7.65 2.12 7.59
CA THR A 42 6.71 1.10 7.09
C THR A 42 6.65 -0.12 8.01
N GLN A 43 7.80 -0.63 8.46
CA GLN A 43 7.83 -1.78 9.37
C GLN A 43 7.22 -1.45 10.74
N SER A 44 7.44 -0.25 11.26
CA SER A 44 6.80 0.21 12.50
C SER A 44 5.28 0.27 12.38
N LEU A 45 4.76 0.76 11.24
CA LEU A 45 3.32 0.76 10.95
C LEU A 45 2.75 -0.66 10.85
N GLN A 46 3.48 -1.58 10.20
CA GLN A 46 3.09 -2.99 10.12
C GLN A 46 3.03 -3.64 11.51
N SER A 47 4.05 -3.42 12.35
CA SER A 47 4.07 -3.91 13.73
C SER A 47 2.91 -3.33 14.54
N LEU A 48 2.63 -2.03 14.41
CA LEU A 48 1.49 -1.40 15.06
C LEU A 48 0.17 -2.04 14.61
N GLY A 49 -0.03 -2.26 13.30
CA GLY A 49 -1.19 -2.96 12.78
C GLY A 49 -1.30 -4.40 13.30
N GLY A 50 -0.17 -5.10 13.43
CA GLY A 50 -0.10 -6.46 13.97
C GLY A 50 -0.47 -6.55 15.46
N VAL A 51 -0.30 -5.48 16.23
CA VAL A 51 -0.74 -5.40 17.63
C VAL A 51 -2.17 -4.90 17.74
N VAL A 52 -2.48 -3.78 17.08
CA VAL A 52 -3.80 -3.11 17.17
C VAL A 52 -4.90 -3.97 16.53
N GLY A 53 -4.62 -4.66 15.42
CA GLY A 53 -5.58 -5.49 14.71
C GLY A 53 -6.21 -6.59 15.58
N PRO A 54 -5.42 -7.49 16.18
CA PRO A 54 -5.94 -8.53 17.08
C PRO A 54 -6.60 -7.96 18.35
N LEU A 55 -6.06 -6.88 18.92
CA LEU A 55 -6.65 -6.24 20.10
C LEU A 55 -8.04 -5.68 19.79
N PHE A 56 -8.16 -4.93 18.69
CA PHE A 56 -9.44 -4.38 18.23
C PHE A 56 -10.41 -5.49 17.80
N GLY A 57 -9.96 -6.43 16.97
CA GLY A 57 -10.79 -7.53 16.50
C GLY A 57 -11.29 -8.43 17.63
N GLY A 58 -10.42 -8.75 18.60
CA GLY A 58 -10.77 -9.52 19.78
C GLY A 58 -11.72 -8.78 20.71
N PHE A 59 -11.54 -7.47 20.90
CA PHE A 59 -12.47 -6.63 21.65
C PHE A 59 -13.87 -6.61 21.01
N VAL A 60 -13.95 -6.34 19.69
CA VAL A 60 -15.23 -6.33 18.96
C VAL A 60 -15.88 -7.73 19.01
N TYR A 61 -15.08 -8.78 18.88
CA TYR A 61 -15.55 -10.17 18.95
C TYR A 61 -16.17 -10.50 20.31
N THR A 62 -15.55 -10.07 21.41
CA THR A 62 -16.00 -10.39 22.77
C THR A 62 -17.22 -9.58 23.19
N VAL A 63 -17.30 -8.30 22.81
CA VAL A 63 -18.40 -7.41 23.22
C VAL A 63 -19.65 -7.58 22.34
N TRP A 64 -19.47 -7.68 21.01
CA TRP A 64 -20.60 -7.68 20.07
C TRP A 64 -20.79 -9.01 19.35
N GLY A 65 -19.80 -9.91 19.40
CA GLY A 65 -19.87 -11.22 18.79
C GLY A 65 -19.10 -11.34 17.47
N PRO A 66 -19.05 -12.57 16.91
CA PRO A 66 -18.22 -12.89 15.75
C PRO A 66 -18.62 -12.12 14.48
N PHE A 67 -19.91 -11.94 14.23
CA PHE A 67 -20.39 -11.30 13.01
C PHE A 67 -19.90 -9.84 12.90
N GLN A 68 -19.99 -9.09 13.99
CA GLN A 68 -19.57 -7.69 14.07
C GLN A 68 -18.05 -7.55 13.95
N ALA A 69 -17.28 -8.50 14.49
CA ALA A 69 -15.83 -8.53 14.32
C ALA A 69 -15.46 -8.64 12.84
N TYR A 70 -16.04 -9.60 12.11
CA TYR A 70 -15.79 -9.75 10.67
C TYR A 70 -16.33 -8.57 9.84
N ALA A 71 -17.50 -8.03 10.20
CA ALA A 71 -18.06 -6.84 9.54
C ALA A 71 -17.14 -5.62 9.70
N SER A 72 -16.59 -5.40 10.89
CA SER A 72 -15.65 -4.30 11.15
C SER A 72 -14.34 -4.44 10.37
N ALA A 73 -13.80 -5.65 10.26
CA ALA A 73 -12.61 -5.93 9.44
C ALA A 73 -12.89 -5.68 7.94
N SER A 74 -14.04 -6.11 7.45
CA SER A 74 -14.49 -5.84 6.08
C SER A 74 -14.60 -4.34 5.80
N PHE A 75 -15.19 -3.58 6.72
CA PHE A 75 -15.31 -2.14 6.61
C PHE A 75 -13.94 -1.43 6.53
N ILE A 76 -12.97 -1.84 7.37
CA ILE A 76 -11.61 -1.30 7.34
C ILE A 76 -10.92 -1.57 5.98
N ILE A 77 -11.07 -2.78 5.44
CA ILE A 77 -10.50 -3.14 4.13
C ILE A 77 -11.14 -2.31 3.01
N VAL A 78 -12.47 -2.15 3.00
CA VAL A 78 -13.17 -1.32 2.02
C VAL A 78 -12.69 0.13 2.10
N LEU A 79 -12.54 0.68 3.30
CA LEU A 79 -12.02 2.03 3.50
C LEU A 79 -10.59 2.17 2.94
N ALA A 80 -9.72 1.18 3.19
CA ALA A 80 -8.37 1.17 2.63
C ALA A 80 -8.37 1.14 1.10
N ILE A 81 -9.25 0.34 0.48
CA ILE A 81 -9.42 0.30 -0.99
C ILE A 81 -9.86 1.67 -1.52
N VAL A 82 -10.85 2.30 -0.88
CA VAL A 82 -11.33 3.64 -1.28
C VAL A 82 -10.22 4.67 -1.17
N CYS A 83 -9.45 4.68 -0.08
CA CYS A 83 -8.30 5.58 0.09
C CYS A 83 -7.25 5.39 -1.02
N VAL A 84 -6.92 4.13 -1.36
CA VAL A 84 -5.99 3.81 -2.44
C VAL A 84 -6.54 4.27 -3.79
N TRP A 85 -7.83 4.04 -4.05
CA TRP A 85 -8.48 4.43 -5.30
C TRP A 85 -8.47 5.96 -5.51
N ILE A 86 -8.66 6.73 -4.44
CA ILE A 86 -8.56 8.20 -4.45
C ILE A 86 -7.10 8.66 -4.64
N ALA A 87 -6.13 7.95 -4.04
CA ALA A 87 -4.72 8.32 -4.11
C ALA A 87 -4.04 7.95 -5.46
N LEU A 88 -4.50 6.89 -6.13
CA LEU A 88 -3.94 6.42 -7.40
C LEU A 88 -3.83 7.49 -8.49
N PRO A 89 -4.88 8.29 -8.81
CA PRO A 89 -4.78 9.30 -9.86
C PRO A 89 -3.76 10.39 -9.52
N LEU A 90 -3.49 10.65 -8.24
CA LEU A 90 -2.48 11.62 -7.82
C LEU A 90 -1.06 11.12 -8.10
N LEU A 91 -0.82 9.83 -7.89
CA LEU A 91 0.45 9.18 -8.21
C LEU A 91 0.69 9.12 -9.72
N GLN A 92 -0.33 8.75 -10.50
CA GLN A 92 -0.23 8.70 -11.97
C GLN A 92 0.09 10.07 -12.58
N ARG A 93 -0.49 11.15 -12.04
CA ARG A 93 -0.21 12.52 -12.49
C ARG A 93 1.24 12.93 -12.25
N ARG A 94 1.86 12.50 -11.13
CA ARG A 94 3.27 12.79 -10.85
C ARG A 94 4.20 12.11 -11.84
N LYS A 95 4.00 10.81 -12.09
CA LYS A 95 4.81 10.07 -13.09
C LYS A 95 4.72 10.69 -14.48
N ALA A 96 3.50 11.00 -14.93
CA ALA A 96 3.30 11.63 -16.24
C ALA A 96 4.03 12.98 -16.35
N LYS A 97 3.95 13.80 -15.31
CA LYS A 97 4.63 15.10 -15.26
C LYS A 97 6.16 14.94 -15.27
N GLU A 98 6.70 14.03 -14.46
CA GLU A 98 8.15 13.77 -14.40
C GLU A 98 8.71 13.25 -15.74
N GLN A 99 7.98 12.39 -16.45
CA GLN A 99 8.38 11.95 -17.79
C GLN A 99 8.40 13.10 -18.81
N THR A 100 7.37 13.94 -18.83
CA THR A 100 7.32 15.09 -19.74
C THR A 100 8.45 16.09 -19.47
N LEU A 101 8.78 16.33 -18.20
CA LEU A 101 9.90 17.23 -17.84
C LEU A 101 11.24 16.65 -18.28
N GLY A 102 11.48 15.36 -18.07
CA GLY A 102 12.71 14.70 -18.53
C GLY A 102 12.84 14.70 -20.06
N GLU A 103 11.74 14.50 -20.79
CA GLU A 103 11.73 14.53 -22.25
C GLU A 103 12.00 15.94 -22.80
N GLN A 104 11.50 16.99 -22.13
CA GLN A 104 11.81 18.39 -22.47
C GLN A 104 13.27 18.77 -22.17
N GLU A 105 13.83 18.31 -21.06
CA GLU A 105 15.24 18.58 -20.69
C GLU A 105 16.21 17.97 -21.72
N VAL A 106 15.96 16.74 -22.17
CA VAL A 106 16.78 16.08 -23.20
C VAL A 106 16.73 16.81 -24.55
N VAL A 107 15.55 17.31 -24.94
CA VAL A 107 15.37 18.08 -26.18
C VAL A 107 16.09 19.43 -26.13
N LEU A 108 16.07 20.10 -24.97
CA LEU A 108 16.77 21.38 -24.80
C LEU A 108 18.30 21.21 -24.89
N LEU A 109 18.85 20.19 -24.24
CA LEU A 109 20.30 19.91 -24.27
C LEU A 109 20.78 19.51 -25.67
N SER A 110 19.99 18.72 -26.40
CA SER A 110 20.27 18.37 -27.80
C SER A 110 20.34 19.58 -28.73
N ASN A 111 19.63 20.66 -28.42
CA ASN A 111 19.51 21.83 -29.29
C ASN A 111 20.50 22.95 -28.90
N GLU A 112 21.25 22.77 -27.80
CA GLU A 112 22.38 23.62 -27.39
C GLU A 112 23.75 23.09 -27.88
N GLU A 113 23.84 21.81 -28.26
CA GLU A 113 25.06 21.18 -28.80
C GLU A 113 25.25 21.39 -30.33
N ASP A 114 24.22 21.91 -31.03
CA ASP A 114 24.22 22.28 -32.46
C ASP A 114 24.43 23.79 -32.68
#